data_AF-A0A2V6KUE8-F1
#
_entry.id   AF-A0A2V6KUE8-F1
#
_cell.length_a   1.000
_cell.length_b   1.000
_cell.length_c   1.000
_cell.angle_alpha   90.00
_cell.angle_beta   90.00
_cell.angle_gamma   90.00
#
_symmetry.space_group_name_H-M   'P 1'
#
loop_
_entity.id
_entity.type
_entity.pdbx_description
1 polymer ?
#
loop_
_entity_poly.entity_id
_entity_poly.type
_entity_poly.pdbx_seq_one_letter_code
_entity_poly.pdbx_strand_id
1 'polypeptide(L)'
;KPNSEPEKGGFYRVDSFEFAKVGVPVLHAARGIDIIGKPPDYGKQKRDEFVAKHYHQPSDEVDPTWDLSGAVQDVQLLFEVGYQVANADKFPEWKAGTEFKAKRDAMLKK
;
A
#
# COMPACT_ATOMS: atom_id res chain seq x y z
N LYS A 1 2.66 -1.56 11.44
CA LYS A 1 2.75 -3.00 11.80
C LYS A 1 3.08 -3.80 10.54
N PRO A 2 3.70 -4.99 10.63
CA PRO A 2 3.84 -5.88 9.47
C PRO A 2 2.48 -6.18 8.83
N ASN A 3 2.46 -6.56 7.54
CA ASN A 3 1.23 -6.96 6.85
C ASN A 3 0.52 -8.04 7.65
N SER A 4 -0.76 -7.82 7.97
CA SER A 4 -1.57 -8.74 8.78
C SER A 4 -2.00 -10.00 8.03
N GLU A 5 -1.88 -10.03 6.70
CA GLU A 5 -2.33 -11.14 5.83
C GLU A 5 -1.27 -11.44 4.74
N PRO A 6 -0.04 -11.84 5.11
CA PRO A 6 1.03 -12.12 4.15
C PRO A 6 0.71 -13.30 3.21
N GLU A 7 -0.06 -14.28 3.68
CA GLU A 7 -0.48 -15.46 2.92
C GLU A 7 -1.32 -15.11 1.68
N LYS A 8 -1.96 -13.94 1.67
CA LYS A 8 -2.71 -13.45 0.51
C LYS A 8 -1.80 -12.89 -0.59
N GLY A 9 -0.49 -12.79 -0.37
CA GLY A 9 0.47 -12.36 -1.39
C GLY A 9 0.19 -10.97 -1.96
N GLY A 10 -0.42 -10.07 -1.19
CA GLY A 10 -0.93 -8.78 -1.69
C GLY A 10 0.09 -7.95 -2.47
N PHE A 11 1.35 -7.91 -2.01
CA PHE A 11 2.44 -7.20 -2.68
C PHE A 11 2.72 -7.72 -4.12
N TYR A 12 2.48 -9.00 -4.38
CA TYR A 12 2.73 -9.64 -5.68
C TYR A 12 1.55 -9.52 -6.65
N ARG A 13 0.44 -8.92 -6.21
CA ARG A 13 -0.83 -8.80 -6.96
C ARG A 13 -1.22 -7.35 -7.23
N VAL A 14 -0.26 -6.44 -7.19
CA VAL A 14 -0.44 -5.01 -7.48
C VAL A 14 0.47 -4.59 -8.62
N ASP A 15 0.07 -3.56 -9.38
CA ASP A 15 0.78 -3.13 -10.59
C ASP A 15 2.25 -2.74 -10.34
N SER A 16 2.54 -2.20 -9.15
CA SER A 16 3.91 -1.85 -8.75
C SER A 16 4.86 -3.04 -8.70
N PHE A 17 4.34 -4.28 -8.63
CA PHE A 17 5.16 -5.48 -8.60
C PHE A 17 6.03 -5.64 -9.85
N GLU A 18 5.52 -5.33 -11.05
CA GLU A 18 6.30 -5.48 -12.27
C GLU A 18 7.52 -4.55 -12.30
N PHE A 19 7.40 -3.36 -11.70
CA PHE A 19 8.53 -2.45 -11.47
C PHE A 19 9.52 -3.03 -10.45
N ALA A 20 9.02 -3.60 -9.35
CA ALA A 20 9.85 -4.24 -8.34
C ALA A 20 10.67 -5.42 -8.92
N LYS A 21 10.06 -6.28 -9.75
CA LYS A 21 10.72 -7.41 -10.42
C LYS A 21 11.91 -7.02 -11.28
N VAL A 22 11.93 -5.79 -11.78
CA VAL A 22 13.05 -5.26 -12.58
C VAL A 22 13.98 -4.38 -11.76
N GLY A 23 13.76 -4.24 -10.46
CA GLY A 23 14.65 -3.57 -9.51
C GLY A 23 14.25 -2.14 -9.16
N VAL A 24 13.18 -1.59 -9.75
CA VAL A 24 12.71 -0.24 -9.40
C VAL A 24 12.10 -0.28 -7.99
N PRO A 25 12.57 0.55 -7.05
CA PRO A 25 11.99 0.65 -5.71
C PRO A 25 10.53 1.09 -5.76
N VAL A 26 9.65 0.40 -5.03
CA VAL A 26 8.23 0.72 -4.97
C VAL A 26 7.71 0.79 -3.54
N LEU A 27 6.70 1.62 -3.35
CA LEU A 27 5.90 1.68 -2.14
C LEU A 27 4.50 1.14 -2.45
N HIS A 28 4.09 0.09 -1.73
CA HIS A 28 2.72 -0.37 -1.72
C HIS A 28 2.09 0.04 -0.39
N ALA A 29 1.25 1.08 -0.41
CA ALA A 29 0.45 1.50 0.73
C ALA A 29 -0.86 0.71 0.73
N ALA A 30 -1.12 -0.01 1.82
CA ALA A 30 -2.34 -0.77 2.01
C ALA A 30 -3.09 -0.27 3.24
N ARG A 31 -4.42 -0.37 3.20
CA ARG A 31 -5.30 -0.01 4.33
C ARG A 31 -4.98 -0.81 5.59
N GLY A 32 -4.91 -0.12 6.73
CA GLY A 32 -4.84 -0.73 8.04
C GLY A 32 -6.21 -1.19 8.57
N ILE A 33 -6.22 -1.99 9.63
CA ILE A 33 -7.44 -2.43 10.35
C ILE A 33 -7.60 -1.74 11.71
N ASP A 34 -6.58 -1.03 12.18
CA ASP A 34 -6.63 -0.22 13.39
C ASP A 34 -7.20 1.15 13.01
N ILE A 35 -8.44 1.43 13.41
CA ILE A 35 -9.13 2.69 13.07
C ILE A 35 -9.16 3.60 14.29
N ILE A 36 -8.68 4.83 14.13
CA ILE A 36 -8.61 5.83 15.21
C ILE A 36 -10.00 6.06 15.79
N GLY A 37 -10.11 6.05 17.11
CA GLY A 37 -11.38 6.28 17.81
C GLY A 37 -12.41 5.14 17.71
N LYS A 38 -12.03 3.98 17.15
CA LYS A 38 -12.88 2.78 17.10
C LYS A 38 -12.33 1.70 18.02
N PRO A 39 -13.18 0.79 18.53
CA PRO A 39 -12.71 -0.34 19.32
C PRO A 39 -11.81 -1.27 18.49
N PRO A 40 -11.02 -2.13 19.16
CA PRO A 40 -10.31 -3.21 18.49
C PRO A 40 -11.24 -4.02 17.56
N ASP A 41 -10.67 -4.60 16.50
CA ASP A 41 -11.36 -5.41 15.47
C ASP A 41 -12.38 -4.69 14.58
N TYR A 42 -12.78 -3.45 14.89
CA TYR A 42 -13.75 -2.71 14.07
C TYR A 42 -13.36 -2.66 12.59
N GLY A 43 -12.10 -2.28 12.29
CA GLY A 43 -11.63 -2.21 10.90
C GLY A 43 -11.54 -3.58 10.23
N LYS A 44 -11.19 -4.63 10.98
CA LYS A 44 -11.19 -6.01 10.46
C LYS A 44 -12.60 -6.45 10.08
N GLN A 45 -13.58 -6.23 10.96
CA GLN A 45 -14.98 -6.57 10.70
C GLN A 45 -15.51 -5.83 9.46
N LYS A 46 -15.24 -4.52 9.35
CA LYS A 46 -15.67 -3.72 8.20
C LYS A 46 -15.01 -4.16 6.90
N ARG A 47 -13.72 -4.47 6.94
CA ARG A 47 -13.00 -5.02 5.77
C ARG A 47 -13.56 -6.37 5.36
N ASP A 48 -13.77 -7.28 6.30
CA ASP A 48 -14.25 -8.64 6.01
C ASP A 48 -15.69 -8.61 5.49
N GLU A 49 -16.55 -7.74 6.04
CA GLU A 49 -17.89 -7.46 5.52
C GLU A 49 -17.84 -6.95 4.07
N PHE A 50 -17.01 -5.96 3.79
CA PHE A 50 -16.86 -5.40 2.44
C PHE A 50 -16.37 -6.45 1.44
N VAL A 51 -15.33 -7.22 1.80
CA VAL A 51 -14.78 -8.28 0.94
C VAL A 51 -15.82 -9.36 0.66
N ALA A 52 -16.65 -9.72 1.64
CA ALA A 52 -17.65 -10.77 1.47
C ALA A 52 -18.88 -10.34 0.66
N LYS A 53 -19.27 -9.05 0.71
CA LYS A 53 -20.56 -8.58 0.18
C LYS A 53 -20.46 -7.61 -1.00
N HIS A 54 -19.39 -6.82 -1.08
CA HIS A 54 -19.31 -5.65 -1.95
C HIS A 54 -18.15 -5.72 -2.94
N TYR A 55 -16.99 -6.25 -2.55
CA TYR A 55 -15.81 -6.28 -3.41
C TYR A 55 -16.05 -6.99 -4.75
N HIS A 56 -15.73 -6.30 -5.86
CA HIS A 56 -15.97 -6.76 -7.23
C HIS A 56 -17.45 -7.06 -7.53
N GLN A 57 -18.38 -6.43 -6.81
CA GLN A 57 -19.82 -6.50 -7.07
C GLN A 57 -20.34 -5.15 -7.57
N PRO A 58 -21.53 -5.12 -8.21
CA PRO A 58 -22.16 -3.85 -8.60
C PRO A 58 -22.43 -2.89 -7.44
N SER A 59 -22.43 -3.37 -6.19
CA SER A 59 -22.58 -2.53 -4.99
C SER A 59 -21.27 -1.89 -4.50
N ASP A 60 -20.15 -2.11 -5.19
CA ASP A 60 -18.87 -1.44 -4.96
C ASP A 60 -18.91 -0.01 -5.52
N GLU A 61 -19.76 0.81 -4.92
CA GLU A 61 -20.00 2.21 -5.29
C GLU A 61 -19.63 3.14 -4.12
N VAL A 62 -19.41 4.42 -4.43
CA VAL A 62 -19.16 5.43 -3.39
C VAL A 62 -20.43 5.63 -2.56
N ASP A 63 -20.32 5.36 -1.27
CA ASP A 63 -21.40 5.53 -0.31
C ASP A 63 -21.30 6.91 0.38
N PRO A 64 -22.35 7.75 0.31
CA PRO A 64 -22.35 9.08 0.94
C PRO A 64 -22.29 9.03 2.47
N THR A 65 -22.49 7.88 3.10
CA THR A 65 -22.37 7.69 4.55
C THR A 65 -20.94 7.39 5.02
N TRP A 66 -20.00 7.20 4.10
CA TRP A 66 -18.60 6.95 4.45
C TRP A 66 -17.94 8.18 5.09
N ASP A 67 -17.23 7.93 6.19
CA ASP A 67 -16.26 8.87 6.73
C ASP A 67 -14.95 8.78 5.94
N LEU A 68 -14.71 9.77 5.09
CA LEU A 68 -13.53 9.84 4.22
C LEU A 68 -12.34 10.58 4.86
N SER A 69 -12.41 10.95 6.14
CA SER A 69 -11.31 11.67 6.81
C SER A 69 -9.98 10.90 6.76
N GLY A 70 -10.02 9.57 6.87
CA GLY A 70 -8.84 8.71 6.70
C GLY A 70 -8.30 8.72 5.27
N ALA A 71 -9.17 8.72 4.26
CA ALA A 71 -8.74 8.80 2.86
C ALA A 71 -8.05 10.14 2.55
N VAL A 72 -8.49 11.24 3.17
CA VAL A 72 -7.80 12.54 3.08
C VAL A 72 -6.37 12.44 3.64
N GLN A 73 -6.19 11.78 4.79
CA GLN A 73 -4.87 11.56 5.38
C GLN A 73 -3.97 10.69 4.49
N ASP A 74 -4.52 9.63 3.90
CA ASP A 74 -3.79 8.76 2.99
C ASP A 74 -3.29 9.53 1.75
N VAL A 75 -4.16 10.37 1.16
CA VAL A 75 -3.79 11.20 -0.01
C VAL A 75 -2.73 12.23 0.36
N GLN A 76 -2.85 12.89 1.51
CA GLN A 76 -1.84 13.83 2.01
C GLN A 76 -0.48 13.14 2.19
N LEU A 77 -0.46 11.95 2.78
CA LEU A 77 0.75 11.16 2.98
C LEU A 77 1.39 10.76 1.63
N LEU A 78 0.59 10.23 0.70
CA LEU A 78 1.10 9.80 -0.60
C LEU A 78 1.62 10.98 -1.45
N PHE A 79 0.97 12.14 -1.35
CA PHE A 79 1.46 13.37 -1.95
C PHE A 79 2.81 13.77 -1.36
N GLU A 80 2.93 13.79 -0.04
CA GLU A 80 4.18 14.15 0.65
C GLU A 80 5.32 13.20 0.27
N VAL A 81 5.06 11.89 0.22
CA VAL A 81 6.05 10.89 -0.24
C VAL A 81 6.48 11.18 -1.67
N GLY A 82 5.54 11.41 -2.59
CA GLY A 82 5.85 11.73 -3.98
C GLY A 82 6.65 13.02 -4.12
N TYR A 83 6.27 14.06 -3.37
CA TYR A 83 6.97 15.34 -3.35
C TYR A 83 8.41 15.19 -2.85
N GLN A 84 8.63 14.49 -1.73
CA GLN A 84 9.97 14.27 -1.20
C GLN A 84 10.83 13.43 -2.16
N VAL A 85 10.27 12.36 -2.75
CA VAL A 85 11.01 11.53 -3.71
C VAL A 85 11.39 12.31 -4.97
N ALA A 86 10.51 13.18 -5.46
CA ALA A 86 10.77 14.00 -6.64
C ALA A 86 11.85 15.07 -6.41
N ASN A 87 12.01 15.55 -5.17
CA ASN A 87 12.93 16.63 -4.83
C ASN A 87 14.20 16.15 -4.07
N ALA A 88 14.35 14.86 -3.82
CA ALA A 88 15.50 14.32 -3.10
C ALA A 88 16.73 14.17 -4.02
N ASP A 89 17.92 14.47 -3.49
CA ASP A 89 19.20 14.23 -4.18
C ASP A 89 19.48 12.74 -4.41
N LYS A 90 18.87 11.88 -3.60
CA LYS A 90 19.07 10.43 -3.61
C LYS A 90 17.76 9.71 -3.92
N PHE A 91 17.82 8.81 -4.90
CA PHE A 91 16.71 7.91 -5.20
C PHE A 91 16.40 6.96 -4.03
N PRO A 92 15.14 6.53 -3.89
CA PRO A 92 14.78 5.46 -2.96
C PRO A 92 15.62 4.19 -3.18
N GLU A 93 15.80 3.43 -2.11
CA GLU A 93 16.56 2.18 -2.13
C GLU A 93 15.75 1.04 -1.52
N TRP A 94 15.99 -0.17 -2.01
CA TRP A 94 15.50 -1.37 -1.38
C TRP A 94 16.19 -1.63 -0.05
N LYS A 95 15.42 -2.09 0.94
CA LYS A 95 15.98 -2.61 2.20
C LYS A 95 16.88 -3.81 1.92
N ALA A 96 17.91 -3.98 2.75
CA ALA A 96 18.77 -5.16 2.71
C ALA A 96 17.96 -6.45 2.90
N GLY A 97 18.37 -7.53 2.22
CA GLY A 97 17.72 -8.84 2.29
C GLY A 97 16.42 -8.97 1.49
N THR A 98 15.95 -7.91 0.83
CA THR A 98 14.82 -8.03 -0.12
C THR A 98 15.27 -8.67 -1.43
N GLU A 99 14.40 -9.47 -2.03
CA GLU A 99 14.68 -10.17 -3.30
C GLU A 99 14.94 -9.21 -4.48
N PHE A 100 14.44 -7.97 -4.40
CA PHE A 100 14.57 -6.96 -5.46
C PHE A 100 15.90 -6.18 -5.40
N LYS A 101 16.57 -6.15 -4.24
CA LYS A 101 17.78 -5.34 -4.04
C LYS A 101 18.91 -5.71 -4.99
N ALA A 102 19.18 -7.01 -5.15
CA ALA A 102 20.28 -7.48 -6.00
C ALA A 102 20.15 -6.98 -7.45
N LYS A 103 18.92 -6.93 -7.98
CA LYS A 103 18.66 -6.45 -9.33
C LYS A 103 18.80 -4.94 -9.44
N ARG A 104 18.32 -4.17 -8.44
CA ARG A 104 18.56 -2.73 -8.36
C ARG A 104 20.05 -2.39 -8.33
N ASP A 105 20.81 -3.10 -7.50
CA ASP A 105 22.25 -2.88 -7.37
C ASP A 105 22.97 -3.18 -8.71
N ALA A 106 22.52 -4.20 -9.46
CA ALA A 106 23.03 -4.48 -10.79
C ALA A 106 22.69 -3.38 -11.81
N MET A 107 21.47 -2.81 -11.78
CA MET A 107 21.08 -1.70 -12.66
C MET A 107 21.92 -0.43 -12.47
N LEU A 108 22.42 -0.20 -11.24
CA LEU A 108 23.19 0.99 -10.90
C LEU A 108 24.69 0.85 -11.16
N LYS A 109 25.17 -0.36 -11.43
CA LYS A 109 26.56 -0.59 -11.87
C LYS A 109 26.66 -0.22 -13.34
N LYS A 110 27.53 0.75 -13.65
CA LYS A 110 27.91 1.10 -15.01
C LYS A 110 28.68 -0.03 -15.67
#